data_AF-A0AAV0NCM0-F1
#
_entry.id   AF-A0AAV0NCM0-F1
#
_cell.length_a   1.000
_cell.length_b   1.000
_cell.length_c   1.000
_cell.angle_alpha   90.00
_cell.angle_beta   90.00
_cell.angle_gamma   90.00
#
_symmetry.space_group_name_H-M   'P 1'
#
loop_
_entity.id
_entity.type
_entity.pdbx_description
1 polymer ?
#
loop_
_entity_poly.entity_id
_entity_poly.type
_entity_poly.pdbx_seq_one_letter_code
_entity_poly.pdbx_strand_id
1 'polypeptide(L)'
;MGRMEEIWGSDWMDFKPERWISVGSTDEKKMVKFAAFMAGPRTCLGRKIAFVQMKAVASCVLRRFKFEVVDDHPVVPDASILMFMKYGLKVRVSNRA
;
A
#
# COMPACT_ATOMS: atom_id res chain seq x y z
N MET A 1 8.91 12.28 2.24
CA MET A 1 8.40 12.13 0.86
C MET A 1 6.95 11.62 0.81
N GLY A 2 6.64 10.42 1.33
CA GLY A 2 5.28 9.84 1.19
C GLY A 2 4.12 10.57 1.91
N ARG A 3 4.42 11.58 2.74
CA ARG A 3 3.45 12.41 3.48
C ARG A 3 3.69 13.91 3.29
N MET A 4 4.37 14.30 2.21
CA MET A 4 4.68 15.71 1.92
C MET A 4 3.60 16.31 1.02
N GLU A 5 2.90 17.32 1.51
CA GLU A 5 1.85 18.03 0.76
C GLU A 5 2.39 18.62 -0.56
N GLU A 6 3.61 19.15 -0.56
CA GLU A 6 4.29 19.70 -1.75
C GLU A 6 4.39 18.68 -2.92
N ILE A 7 4.43 17.38 -2.60
CA ILE A 7 4.59 16.30 -3.59
C ILE A 7 3.24 15.70 -3.98
N TRP A 8 2.33 15.57 -3.01
CA TRP A 8 1.08 14.82 -3.13
C TRP A 8 -0.18 15.69 -3.24
N GLY A 9 -0.07 17.00 -3.04
CA GLY A 9 -1.19 17.92 -2.96
C GLY A 9 -1.86 17.91 -1.59
N SER A 10 -2.91 18.73 -1.43
CA SER A 10 -3.65 18.90 -0.16
C SER A 10 -4.33 17.60 0.31
N ASP A 11 -4.58 16.67 -0.59
CA ASP A 11 -5.16 15.36 -0.32
C ASP A 11 -4.11 14.27 -0.02
N TRP A 12 -2.90 14.66 0.42
CA TRP A 12 -1.79 13.74 0.69
C TRP A 12 -2.09 12.67 1.76
N MET A 13 -3.05 12.92 2.64
CA MET A 13 -3.53 11.95 3.64
C MET A 13 -4.54 10.94 3.09
N ASP A 14 -5.15 11.21 1.94
CA ASP A 14 -6.19 10.36 1.36
C ASP A 14 -5.59 9.17 0.61
N PHE A 15 -6.17 7.99 0.82
CA PHE A 15 -5.89 6.81 0.01
C PHE A 15 -6.56 6.93 -1.37
N LYS A 16 -5.79 7.36 -2.39
CA LYS A 16 -6.27 7.55 -3.78
C LYS A 16 -5.45 6.72 -4.79
N PRO A 17 -5.86 5.47 -5.08
CA PRO A 17 -5.22 4.62 -6.10
C PRO A 17 -5.14 5.26 -7.48
N GLU A 18 -6.09 6.13 -7.82
CA GLU A 18 -6.23 6.82 -9.10
C GLU A 18 -5.02 7.72 -9.41
N ARG A 19 -4.24 8.12 -8.39
CA ARG A 19 -2.97 8.84 -8.59
C ARG A 19 -2.01 8.07 -9.50
N TRP A 20 -2.07 6.74 -9.44
CA TRP A 20 -1.13 5.81 -10.07
C TRP A 20 -1.66 5.16 -11.34
N ILE A 21 -2.98 5.13 -11.52
CA ILE A 21 -3.68 4.40 -12.57
C ILE A 21 -4.14 5.40 -13.62
N SER A 22 -3.52 5.39 -14.80
CA SER A 22 -4.10 5.97 -16.02
C SER A 22 -4.88 4.87 -16.76
N VAL A 23 -5.78 5.26 -17.68
CA VAL A 23 -6.62 4.33 -18.45
C VAL A 23 -5.79 3.16 -18.99
N GLY A 24 -5.94 1.98 -18.38
CA GLY A 24 -5.26 0.74 -18.78
C GLY A 24 -3.78 0.60 -18.41
N SER A 25 -3.12 1.56 -17.76
CA SER A 25 -1.69 1.48 -17.44
C SER A 25 -1.31 2.14 -16.12
N THR A 26 -0.32 1.56 -15.43
CA THR A 26 0.30 2.18 -14.26
C THR A 26 1.43 3.08 -14.71
N ASP A 27 1.42 4.34 -14.27
CA ASP A 27 2.47 5.30 -14.64
C ASP A 27 3.75 5.04 -13.83
N GLU A 28 4.72 4.36 -14.44
CA GLU A 28 6.00 4.04 -13.81
C GLU A 28 6.80 5.28 -13.40
N LYS A 29 6.62 6.42 -14.08
CA LYS A 29 7.30 7.67 -13.71
C LYS A 29 6.78 8.22 -12.39
N LYS A 30 5.48 8.07 -12.13
CA LYS A 30 4.89 8.44 -10.85
C LYS A 30 5.42 7.53 -9.74
N MET A 31 5.63 6.23 -9.99
CA MET A 31 6.15 5.29 -8.99
C MET A 31 7.48 5.73 -8.38
N VAL A 32 8.33 6.44 -9.12
CA VAL A 32 9.59 6.98 -8.59
C VAL A 32 9.36 8.05 -7.51
N LYS A 33 8.22 8.77 -7.54
CA LYS A 33 7.84 9.73 -6.49
C LYS A 33 7.58 9.08 -5.13
N PHE A 34 7.37 7.76 -5.11
CA PHE A 34 7.24 6.98 -3.87
C PHE A 34 8.26 5.84 -3.87
N ALA A 35 9.44 6.15 -3.32
CA ALA A 35 10.64 5.30 -3.38
C ALA A 35 10.59 4.03 -2.49
N ALA A 36 9.45 3.35 -2.39
CA ALA A 36 9.30 2.12 -1.59
C ALA A 36 10.20 0.97 -2.04
N PHE A 37 10.54 0.90 -3.33
CA PHE A 37 11.50 -0.05 -3.90
C PHE A 37 12.79 0.64 -4.39
N MET A 38 13.02 1.89 -3.96
CA MET A 38 14.06 2.79 -4.49
C MET A 38 13.98 2.94 -6.02
N ALA A 39 14.99 3.56 -6.64
CA ALA A 39 15.11 3.71 -8.09
C ALA A 39 16.56 3.55 -8.55
N GLY A 40 16.77 3.37 -9.84
CA GLY A 40 18.11 3.22 -10.44
C GLY A 40 18.71 1.80 -10.30
N PRO A 41 20.04 1.65 -10.52
CA PRO A 41 20.71 0.35 -10.58
C PRO A 41 20.65 -0.47 -9.28
N ARG A 42 20.35 0.18 -8.16
CA ARG A 42 20.21 -0.44 -6.83
C ARG A 42 18.75 -0.54 -6.37
N THR A 43 17.79 -0.49 -7.31
CA THR A 43 16.39 -0.79 -7.00
C THR A 43 16.26 -2.18 -6.38
N CYS A 44 15.22 -2.38 -5.58
CA CYS A 44 14.96 -3.66 -4.93
C CYS A 44 14.80 -4.77 -5.99
N LEU A 45 15.69 -5.76 -5.96
CA LEU A 45 15.66 -6.92 -6.86
C LEU A 45 14.33 -7.69 -6.75
N GLY A 46 13.73 -7.69 -5.55
CA GLY A 46 12.46 -8.34 -5.26
C GLY A 46 11.22 -7.59 -5.73
N ARG A 47 11.33 -6.38 -6.31
CA ARG A 47 10.17 -5.53 -6.67
C ARG A 47 9.10 -6.28 -7.46
N LYS A 48 9.51 -7.00 -8.52
CA LYS A 48 8.55 -7.74 -9.38
C LYS A 48 7.88 -8.89 -8.62
N ILE A 49 8.66 -9.65 -7.85
CA ILE A 49 8.16 -10.77 -7.05
C ILE A 49 7.16 -10.26 -5.98
N ALA A 50 7.51 -9.17 -5.30
CA ALA A 50 6.63 -8.55 -4.31
C ALA A 50 5.28 -8.15 -4.93
N PHE A 51 5.27 -7.53 -6.11
CA PHE A 51 4.01 -7.19 -6.78
C PHE A 51 3.18 -8.41 -7.17
N VAL A 52 3.81 -9.49 -7.64
CA VAL A 52 3.09 -10.73 -7.97
C VAL A 52 2.47 -11.33 -6.71
N GLN A 53 3.23 -11.43 -5.62
CA GLN A 53 2.76 -11.98 -4.34
C GLN A 53 1.65 -11.14 -3.74
N MET A 54 1.81 -9.81 -3.67
CA MET A 54 0.78 -8.90 -3.15
C MET A 54 -0.52 -9.02 -3.94
N LYS A 55 -0.47 -9.03 -5.28
CA LYS A 55 -1.65 -9.18 -6.13
C LYS A 55 -2.31 -10.54 -5.97
N ALA A 56 -1.53 -11.62 -5.90
CA ALA A 56 -2.03 -12.97 -5.73
C ALA A 56 -2.76 -13.14 -4.38
N VAL A 57 -2.13 -12.70 -3.28
CA VAL A 57 -2.75 -12.73 -1.95
C VAL A 57 -4.01 -11.86 -1.92
N ALA A 58 -3.92 -10.60 -2.36
CA ALA A 58 -5.06 -9.69 -2.41
C ALA A 58 -6.24 -10.27 -3.21
N SER A 59 -5.98 -10.80 -4.41
CA SER A 59 -7.02 -11.44 -5.24
C SER A 59 -7.66 -12.65 -4.53
N CYS A 60 -6.84 -13.52 -3.93
CA CYS A 60 -7.32 -14.71 -3.22
C CYS A 60 -8.17 -14.39 -1.98
N VAL A 61 -7.80 -13.38 -1.20
CA VAL A 61 -8.52 -13.02 0.03
C VAL A 61 -9.74 -12.16 -0.25
N LEU A 62 -9.62 -11.15 -1.12
CA LEU A 62 -10.73 -10.26 -1.45
C LEU A 62 -11.84 -10.99 -2.23
N ARG A 63 -11.51 -12.04 -2.98
CA ARG A 63 -12.53 -12.88 -3.65
C ARG A 63 -13.41 -13.65 -2.65
N ARG A 64 -12.87 -14.03 -1.50
CA ARG A 64 -13.55 -14.94 -0.55
C ARG A 64 -14.09 -14.24 0.69
N PHE A 65 -13.52 -13.10 1.07
CA PHE A 65 -13.83 -12.45 2.33
C PHE A 65 -14.12 -10.96 2.15
N LYS A 66 -14.96 -10.45 3.04
CA LYS A 66 -15.13 -9.01 3.31
C LYS A 66 -14.36 -8.69 4.59
N PHE A 67 -13.67 -7.54 4.57
CA PHE A 67 -12.90 -7.04 5.70
C PHE A 67 -13.50 -5.71 6.17
N GLU A 68 -13.70 -5.57 7.46
CA GLU A 68 -14.12 -4.33 8.10
C GLU A 68 -13.11 -3.98 9.18
N VAL A 69 -12.55 -2.77 9.14
CA VAL A 69 -11.62 -2.30 10.17
C VAL A 69 -12.38 -2.13 11.48
N VAL A 70 -11.76 -2.54 12.59
CA VAL A 70 -12.32 -2.29 13.92
C VAL A 70 -12.08 -0.83 14.29
N ASP A 71 -13.16 -0.11 14.59
CA ASP A 71 -13.13 1.28 15.04
C ASP A 71 -12.26 1.42 16.30
N ASP A 72 -11.63 2.59 16.44
CA ASP A 72 -10.77 2.96 17.57
C ASP A 72 -9.54 2.04 17.84
N HIS A 73 -9.22 1.11 16.94
CA HIS A 73 -7.98 0.33 17.04
C HIS A 73 -6.77 1.19 16.64
N PRO A 74 -5.76 1.37 17.52
CA PRO A 74 -4.64 2.26 17.24
C PRO A 74 -3.73 1.70 16.15
N VAL A 75 -3.63 2.43 15.03
CA VAL A 75 -2.71 2.12 13.92
C VAL A 75 -1.58 3.13 13.91
N VAL A 76 -0.50 2.80 14.65
CA VAL A 76 0.70 3.65 14.74
C VAL A 76 1.94 2.88 14.27
N PRO A 77 2.92 3.56 13.65
CA PRO A 77 4.19 2.95 13.28
C PRO A 77 4.91 2.40 14.51
N ASP A 78 5.54 1.24 14.34
CA ASP A 78 6.46 0.69 15.33
C ASP A 78 7.86 1.28 15.16
N ALA A 79 8.59 1.38 16.27
CA ALA A 79 9.97 1.84 16.28
C ALA A 79 10.93 0.68 15.93
N SER A 80 10.82 0.16 14.70
CA SER A 80 11.57 -0.99 14.21
C SER A 80 12.36 -0.68 12.93
N ILE A 81 13.32 -1.57 12.61
CA ILE A 81 14.18 -1.44 11.41
C ILE A 81 13.33 -1.42 10.12
N LEU A 82 12.28 -2.23 10.08
CA LEU A 82 11.27 -2.20 9.03
C LEU A 82 10.03 -1.47 9.55
N MET A 83 9.29 -0.79 8.68
CA MET A 83 8.08 -0.09 9.09
C MET A 83 6.94 -1.09 9.31
N PHE A 84 6.65 -1.40 10.58
CA PHE A 84 5.51 -2.21 10.99
C PHE A 84 4.44 -1.36 11.72
N MET A 85 3.28 -1.94 11.93
CA MET A 85 2.25 -1.38 12.82
C MET A 85 2.45 -1.96 14.22
N LYS A 86 2.64 -1.09 15.23
CA LYS A 86 2.97 -1.51 16.60
C LYS A 86 1.94 -2.48 17.20
N TYR A 87 0.66 -2.28 16.89
CA TYR A 87 -0.45 -3.10 17.39
C TYR A 87 -1.16 -3.90 16.28
N GLY A 88 -0.53 -4.01 15.11
CA GLY A 88 -1.17 -4.59 13.91
C GLY A 88 -2.38 -3.81 13.42
N LEU A 89 -3.14 -4.41 12.50
CA LEU A 89 -4.43 -3.90 12.03
C LEU A 89 -5.54 -4.90 12.40
N LYS A 90 -6.41 -4.51 13.32
CA LYS A 90 -7.53 -5.34 13.74
C LYS A 90 -8.69 -5.21 12.76
N VAL A 91 -9.18 -6.33 12.25
CA VAL A 91 -10.27 -6.40 11.28
C VAL A 91 -11.29 -7.47 11.67
N ARG A 92 -12.57 -7.22 11.37
CA ARG A 92 -13.59 -8.27 11.29
C ARG A 92 -13.57 -8.87 9.89
N VAL A 93 -13.62 -10.19 9.82
CA VAL A 93 -13.60 -10.94 8.56
C VAL A 93 -14.89 -11.73 8.45
N SER A 94 -15.59 -11.59 7.34
CA SER A 94 -16.77 -12.40 7.01
C SER A 94 -16.62 -13.00 5.61
N ASN A 95 -17.32 -14.10 5.32
CA ASN A 95 -17.37 -14.63 3.96
C ASN A 95 -18.02 -13.59 3.02
N ARG A 96 -17.52 -13.53 1.79
CA ARG A 96 -18.11 -12.75 0.70
C ARG A 96 -19.22 -13.60 0.07
N ALA A 97 -20.45 -13.08 0.06
CA ALA A 97 -21.61 -13.69 -0.60
C ALA A 97 -21.43 -13.69 -2.12
#